data_AF-F2IZI1-F1
#
_entry.id   AF-F2IZI1-F1
#
_cell.length_a   1.000
_cell.length_b   1.000
_cell.length_c   1.000
_cell.angle_alpha   90.00
_cell.angle_beta   90.00
_cell.angle_gamma   90.00
#
_symmetry.space_group_name_H-M   'P 1'
#
loop_
_entity.id
_entity.type
_entity.pdbx_description
1 polymer ?
#
loop_
_entity_poly.entity_id
_entity_poly.type
_entity_poly.pdbx_seq_one_letter_code
_entity_poly.pdbx_strand_id
1 'polypeptide(L)'
;MSIYAVNRMCHNLMHDKNFRYAMQNYPEQVVAGLDLTEEERAAVLAGDVGTLYLLGANAFLLGYLTRFEVLGLTLPVYNARMRAVDGMTPRTDL
;
A
#
# COMPACT_ATOMS: atom_id res chain seq x y z
N MET A 1 -3.40 -7.08 -13.49
CA MET A 1 -2.66 -5.89 -13.05
C MET A 1 -3.63 -4.78 -12.72
N SER A 2 -4.04 -4.71 -11.45
CA SER A 2 -5.04 -3.75 -11.01
C SER A 2 -4.67 -3.26 -9.63
N ILE A 3 -4.83 -1.95 -9.44
CA ILE A 3 -4.85 -1.27 -8.16
C ILE A 3 -5.77 -1.96 -7.12
N TYR A 4 -6.73 -2.76 -7.60
CA TYR A 4 -7.50 -3.70 -6.79
C TYR A 4 -6.64 -4.62 -5.94
N ALA A 5 -5.52 -5.14 -6.45
CA ALA A 5 -4.61 -6.00 -5.70
C ALA A 5 -3.97 -5.26 -4.51
N VAL A 6 -3.62 -3.98 -4.67
CA VAL A 6 -3.14 -3.11 -3.57
C VAL A 6 -4.25 -2.89 -2.54
N ASN A 7 -5.46 -2.57 -2.99
CA ASN A 7 -6.62 -2.37 -2.10
C ASN A 7 -6.95 -3.66 -1.33
N ARG A 8 -6.94 -4.81 -2.00
CA ARG A 8 -7.17 -6.13 -1.39
C ARG A 8 -6.07 -6.52 -0.42
N MET A 9 -4.80 -6.25 -0.76
CA MET A 9 -3.68 -6.42 0.17
C MET A 9 -3.93 -5.64 1.46
N CYS A 10 -4.27 -4.35 1.35
CA CYS A 10 -4.55 -3.51 2.51
C CYS A 10 -5.73 -4.05 3.33
N HIS A 11 -6.82 -4.46 2.68
CA HIS A 11 -7.95 -5.10 3.35
C HIS A 11 -7.54 -6.38 4.09
N ASN A 12 -6.73 -7.25 3.47
CA ASN A 12 -6.24 -8.48 4.08
C ASN A 12 -5.36 -8.20 5.31
N LEU A 13 -4.61 -7.10 5.34
CA LEU A 13 -3.88 -6.70 6.55
C LEU A 13 -4.81 -6.56 7.75
N MET A 14 -6.08 -6.17 7.59
CA MET A 14 -7.00 -6.06 8.72
C MET A 14 -7.56 -7.43 9.13
N HIS A 15 -7.91 -8.27 8.17
CA HIS A 15 -8.74 -9.46 8.39
C HIS A 15 -7.98 -10.79 8.49
N ASP A 16 -6.77 -10.87 7.93
CA ASP A 16 -5.95 -12.07 7.95
C ASP A 16 -4.68 -11.84 8.78
N LYS A 17 -4.60 -12.50 9.93
CA LYS A 17 -3.45 -12.37 10.86
C LYS A 17 -2.19 -13.01 10.30
N ASN A 18 -2.30 -14.10 9.55
CA ASN A 18 -1.15 -14.77 8.94
C ASN A 18 -0.60 -13.94 7.79
N PHE A 19 -1.47 -13.38 6.96
CA PHE A 19 -1.09 -12.45 5.90
C PHE A 19 -0.39 -11.21 6.48
N ARG A 20 -0.96 -10.61 7.54
CA ARG A 20 -0.34 -9.47 8.23
C ARG A 20 1.05 -9.81 8.77
N TYR A 21 1.18 -10.94 9.46
CA TYR A 21 2.47 -11.40 9.98
C TYR A 21 3.48 -11.58 8.84
N ALA A 22 3.07 -12.19 7.73
CA ALA A 22 3.91 -12.36 6.56
C ALA A 22 4.32 -11.00 5.96
N MET A 23 3.41 -10.03 5.85
CA MET A 23 3.73 -8.68 5.37
C MET A 23 4.67 -7.91 6.29
N GLN A 24 4.62 -8.12 7.61
CA GLN A 24 5.52 -7.48 8.56
C GLN A 24 6.95 -8.04 8.52
N ASN A 25 7.10 -9.33 8.23
CA ASN A 25 8.39 -10.02 8.35
C ASN A 25 9.03 -10.37 7.00
N TYR A 26 8.22 -10.61 5.97
CA TYR A 26 8.63 -11.08 4.65
C TYR A 26 7.88 -10.35 3.51
N PRO A 27 7.83 -9.00 3.50
CA PRO A 27 7.03 -8.24 2.54
C PRO A 27 7.39 -8.56 1.08
N GLU A 28 8.67 -8.72 0.76
CA GLU A 28 9.12 -9.05 -0.61
C GLU A 28 8.51 -10.35 -1.12
N GLN A 29 8.43 -11.39 -0.28
CA GLN A 29 7.87 -12.68 -0.64
C GLN A 29 6.36 -12.60 -0.84
N VAL A 30 5.65 -11.87 0.02
CA VAL A 30 4.21 -11.67 -0.11
C VAL A 30 3.89 -10.89 -1.38
N VAL A 31 4.58 -9.76 -1.58
CA VAL A 31 4.36 -8.86 -2.72
C VAL A 31 4.71 -9.56 -4.04
N ALA A 32 5.74 -10.42 -4.07
CA ALA A 32 6.08 -11.26 -5.23
C ALA A 32 4.91 -12.12 -5.72
N GLY A 33 4.03 -12.58 -4.82
CA GLY A 33 2.85 -13.38 -5.14
C GLY A 33 1.60 -12.58 -5.54
N LEU A 34 1.66 -11.24 -5.52
CA LEU A 34 0.52 -10.38 -5.89
C LEU A 34 0.57 -10.02 -7.38
N ASP A 35 -0.61 -9.93 -8.01
CA ASP A 35 -0.81 -9.43 -9.38
C ASP A 35 -0.66 -7.90 -9.44
N LEU A 36 0.57 -7.45 -9.24
CA LEU A 36 0.99 -6.05 -9.26
C LEU A 36 1.82 -5.75 -10.51
N THR A 37 1.66 -4.54 -11.03
CA THR A 37 2.60 -3.95 -11.97
C THR A 37 3.96 -3.77 -11.30
N GLU A 38 5.01 -3.57 -12.10
CA GLU A 38 6.33 -3.26 -11.55
C GLU A 38 6.34 -1.93 -10.77
N GLU A 39 5.59 -0.93 -11.26
CA GLU A 39 5.42 0.37 -10.60
C GLU A 39 4.70 0.22 -9.25
N GLU A 40 3.61 -0.55 -9.20
CA GLU A 40 2.85 -0.84 -7.98
C GLU A 40 3.71 -1.63 -6.99
N ARG A 41 4.43 -2.65 -7.46
CA ARG A 41 5.33 -3.49 -6.65
C ARG A 41 6.41 -2.65 -5.98
N ALA A 42 7.09 -1.80 -6.75
CA ALA A 42 8.12 -0.91 -6.24
C ALA A 42 7.54 0.07 -5.20
N ALA A 43 6.39 0.68 -5.49
CA ALA A 43 5.73 1.60 -4.58
C ALA A 43 5.28 0.91 -3.27
N VAL A 44 4.75 -0.32 -3.34
CA VAL A 44 4.44 -1.11 -2.14
C VAL A 44 5.70 -1.37 -1.33
N LEU A 45 6.77 -1.91 -1.92
CA LEU A 45 7.99 -2.26 -1.16
C LEU A 45 8.70 -1.04 -0.56
N ALA A 46 8.59 0.12 -1.19
CA ALA A 46 9.08 1.39 -0.62
C ALA A 46 8.16 1.99 0.47
N GLY A 47 6.95 1.44 0.62
CA GLY A 47 5.87 2.02 1.40
C GLY A 47 5.40 3.38 0.85
N ASP A 48 5.62 3.66 -0.43
CA ASP A 48 5.29 4.93 -1.07
C ASP A 48 3.79 5.07 -1.30
N VAL A 49 3.07 5.35 -0.21
CA VAL A 49 1.62 5.53 -0.21
C VAL A 49 1.16 6.73 -1.04
N GLY A 50 2.03 7.71 -1.29
CA GLY A 50 1.74 8.83 -2.17
C GLY A 50 1.65 8.37 -3.61
N THR A 51 2.66 7.63 -4.08
CA THR A 51 2.62 7.01 -5.42
C THR A 51 1.44 6.03 -5.53
N LEU A 52 1.23 5.13 -4.56
CA LEU A 52 0.08 4.22 -4.59
C LEU A 52 -1.27 4.95 -4.68
N TYR A 53 -1.42 6.06 -3.95
CA TYR A 53 -2.60 6.91 -4.05
C TYR A 53 -2.77 7.50 -5.45
N LEU A 54 -1.69 8.02 -6.05
CA LEU A 54 -1.72 8.55 -7.42
C LEU A 54 -2.01 7.47 -8.47
N LEU A 55 -1.64 6.23 -8.20
CA LEU A 55 -2.00 5.06 -9.02
C LEU A 55 -3.47 4.62 -8.84
N GLY A 56 -4.23 5.26 -7.94
CA GLY A 56 -5.65 5.01 -7.72
C GLY A 56 -5.95 4.17 -6.48
N ALA A 57 -4.97 3.87 -5.63
CA ALA A 57 -5.22 3.12 -4.40
C ALA A 57 -6.08 3.95 -3.45
N ASN A 58 -7.00 3.28 -2.75
CA ASN A 58 -7.90 3.96 -1.86
C ASN A 58 -7.15 4.43 -0.60
N ALA A 59 -7.13 5.75 -0.37
CA ALA A 59 -6.41 6.35 0.76
C ALA A 59 -6.85 5.81 2.13
N PHE A 60 -8.13 5.48 2.31
CA PHE A 60 -8.60 4.89 3.57
C PHE A 60 -8.02 3.48 3.79
N LEU A 61 -7.94 2.66 2.74
CA LEU A 61 -7.31 1.34 2.83
C LEU A 61 -5.79 1.43 3.04
N LEU A 62 -5.11 2.36 2.37
CA LEU A 62 -3.67 2.60 2.58
C LEU A 62 -3.36 2.94 4.04
N GLY A 63 -4.27 3.63 4.74
CA GLY A 63 -4.16 3.89 6.17
C GLY A 63 -4.05 2.63 7.05
N TYR A 64 -4.46 1.44 6.58
CA TYR A 64 -4.31 0.21 7.35
C TYR A 64 -2.86 -0.23 7.51
N LEU A 65 -1.97 0.18 6.60
CA LEU A 65 -0.53 -0.07 6.70
C LEU A 65 0.03 0.55 7.99
N THR A 66 -0.47 1.71 8.39
CA THR A 66 0.04 2.43 9.58
C THR A 66 -0.32 1.77 10.89
N ARG A 67 -1.42 1.03 10.92
CA ARG A 67 -1.91 0.40 12.16
C ARG A 67 -1.00 -0.74 12.62
N PHE A 68 -0.30 -1.37 11.69
CA PHE A 68 0.59 -2.50 11.95
C PHE A 68 2.05 -2.19 11.59
N GLU A 69 2.34 -0.92 11.30
CA GLU A 69 3.65 -0.40 10.90
C GLU A 69 4.32 -1.23 9.80
N VAL A 70 3.49 -1.75 8.88
CA VAL A 70 3.95 -2.58 7.75
C VAL A 70 4.80 -1.71 6.84
N LEU A 71 5.94 -2.24 6.38
CA LEU A 71 6.90 -1.51 5.53
C LEU A 71 7.45 -0.23 6.20
N GLY A 72 7.51 -0.20 7.53
CA GLY A 72 7.99 0.96 8.29
C GLY A 72 7.06 2.18 8.26
N LEU A 73 5.81 2.01 7.76
CA LEU A 73 4.83 3.08 7.72
C LEU A 73 4.26 3.33 9.11
N THR A 74 4.83 4.30 9.82
CA THR A 74 4.17 4.91 10.98
C THR A 74 3.16 5.96 10.52
N LEU A 75 2.24 6.37 11.40
CA LEU A 75 1.28 7.44 11.07
C LEU A 75 1.96 8.77 10.64
N PRO A 76 3.06 9.24 11.28
CA PRO A 76 3.79 10.40 10.80
C PRO A 76 4.38 10.23 9.40
N VAL A 77 4.97 9.07 9.08
CA VAL A 77 5.56 8.79 7.76
C VAL A 77 4.48 8.77 6.69
N TYR A 78 3.35 8.10 6.96
CA TYR A 78 2.19 8.08 6.08
C TYR A 78 1.69 9.49 5.77
N ASN A 79 1.46 10.30 6.82
CA ASN A 79 0.96 11.66 6.64
C ASN A 79 1.93 12.55 5.85
N ALA A 80 3.23 12.40 6.06
CA ALA A 80 4.24 13.13 5.29
C ALA A 80 4.18 12.75 3.80
N ARG A 81 4.10 11.45 3.50
CA ARG A 81 4.03 10.93 2.12
C ARG A 81 2.73 11.34 1.41
N MET A 82 1.58 11.27 2.09
CA MET A 82 0.30 11.70 1.52
C MET A 82 0.26 13.21 1.27
N ARG A 83 0.84 14.03 2.16
CA ARG A 83 0.92 15.49 1.93
C ARG A 83 1.83 15.88 0.78
N ALA A 84 2.84 15.07 0.46
CA ALA A 84 3.74 15.33 -0.67
C ALA A 84 3.01 15.27 -2.03
N VAL A 85 1.86 14.58 -2.08
CA VAL A 85 1.00 14.47 -3.27
C VAL A 85 -0.31 15.22 -3.14
N ASP A 86 -0.43 16.10 -2.13
CA ASP A 86 -1.63 16.92 -1.94
C ASP A 86 -1.86 17.85 -3.14
N GLY A 87 -3.11 17.99 -3.56
CA GLY A 87 -3.50 18.73 -4.77
C GLY A 87 -3.19 18.03 -6.10
N MET A 88 -2.61 16.83 -6.10
CA MET A 88 -2.44 16.01 -7.30
C MET A 88 -3.65 15.10 -7.51
N THR A 89 -3.97 14.78 -8.76
CA THR A 89 -5.13 13.94 -9.11
C THR A 89 -4.72 12.49 -9.31
N PRO A 90 -5.32 11.53 -8.57
CA PRO A 90 -5.14 10.11 -8.82
C PRO A 90 -5.61 9.67 -10.21
N ARG A 91 -4.99 8.61 -10.74
CA ARG A 91 -5.52 7.85 -11.88
C ARG A 91 -6.93 7.36 -11.54
N THR A 92 -7.88 7.58 -12.45
CA THR A 92 -9.31 7.20 -12.31
C THR A 92 -9.76 6.20 -13.36
N ASP A 93 -8.85 5.75 -14.23
CA ASP A 93 -9.08 4.68 -15.18
C ASP A 93 -9.13 3.34 -14.43
N LEU A 94 -10.37 2.88 -14.19
CA LEU A 94 -10.69 1.53 -13.70
C LEU A 94 -10.86 0.55 -14.86
#